data_AF-A0A8J6NSL9-F1
#
_entry.id   AF-A0A8J6NSL9-F1
#
_cell.length_a   1.000
_cell.length_b   1.000
_cell.length_c   1.000
_cell.angle_alpha   90.00
_cell.angle_beta   90.00
_cell.angle_gamma   90.00
#
_symmetry.space_group_name_H-M   'P 1'
#
loop_
_entity.id
_entity.type
_entity.pdbx_description
1 polymer ?
#
loop_
_entity_poly.entity_id
_entity_poly.type
_entity_poly.pdbx_seq_one_letter_code
_entity_poly.pdbx_strand_id
1 'polypeptide(L)'
;MIVPGPIKFAYPALLDFPPPELNGYTKESTIAEKFQAMVKLGILNSRMKDFYDIWFLARMFDFRGETLAEAIEKTFENRNTPVTVNPTVFDISFTKDEDKKVQWLGFIKKAKIADAPGSFEDVAAAVKVFLEPLVASIVERQTFHGFWTAPGPWR
;
A
#
# COMPACT_ATOMS: atom_id res chain seq x y z
N MET A 1 3.07 1.14 16.83
CA MET A 1 4.13 0.10 16.92
C MET A 1 4.31 -0.49 15.52
N ILE A 2 5.56 -0.63 15.04
CA ILE A 2 5.88 -1.09 13.67
C ILE A 2 6.01 -2.62 13.69
N VAL A 3 5.34 -3.30 12.75
CA VAL A 3 5.38 -4.76 12.62
C VAL A 3 5.44 -5.15 11.14
N PRO A 4 6.30 -6.13 10.75
CA PRO A 4 7.27 -6.82 11.61
C PRO A 4 8.34 -5.85 12.14
N GLY A 5 8.97 -6.22 13.26
CA GLY A 5 10.02 -5.40 13.88
C GLY A 5 11.17 -5.08 12.91
N PRO A 6 11.94 -4.01 13.17
CA PRO A 6 12.98 -3.53 12.27
C PRO A 6 13.98 -4.62 11.90
N ILE A 7 14.15 -4.87 10.59
CA ILE A 7 15.11 -5.83 10.04
C ILE A 7 16.44 -5.10 9.80
N LYS A 8 17.54 -5.63 10.35
CA LYS A 8 18.89 -5.05 10.23
C LYS A 8 19.46 -5.31 8.83
N PHE A 9 19.82 -4.25 8.11
CA PHE A 9 20.62 -4.32 6.88
C PHE A 9 21.95 -3.59 7.11
N ALA A 10 23.08 -4.22 6.76
CA ALA A 10 24.40 -3.61 6.85
C ALA A 10 24.77 -2.95 5.50
N TYR A 11 24.95 -1.63 5.49
CA TYR A 11 25.53 -0.90 4.37
C TYR A 11 27.04 -0.67 4.61
N PRO A 12 27.91 -0.77 3.60
CA PRO A 12 29.32 -0.43 3.77
C PRO A 12 29.48 1.07 4.00
N ALA A 13 30.08 1.44 5.13
CA ALA A 13 30.27 2.84 5.54
C ALA A 13 31.40 3.51 4.74
N LEU A 14 31.11 4.69 4.18
CA LEU A 14 32.11 5.70 3.82
C LEU A 14 32.20 6.66 5.02
N LEU A 15 33.33 6.65 5.74
CA LEU A 15 33.69 7.38 6.98
C LEU A 15 33.39 6.66 8.31
N ASP A 16 34.38 6.75 9.22
CA ASP A 16 34.45 6.20 10.59
C ASP A 16 33.43 6.83 11.57
N PHE A 17 32.14 6.66 11.28
CA PHE A 17 31.07 6.83 12.25
C PHE A 17 30.38 5.47 12.45
N PRO A 18 29.90 5.15 13.67
CA PRO A 18 28.96 4.05 13.81
C PRO A 18 27.77 4.32 12.87
N PRO A 19 27.38 3.37 12.00
CA PRO A 19 26.34 3.61 11.01
C PRO A 19 25.05 4.06 11.73
N PRO A 20 24.40 5.14 11.27
CA PRO A 20 23.16 5.58 11.90
C PRO A 20 22.09 4.50 11.74
N GLU A 21 21.50 4.06 12.86
CA GLU A 21 20.35 3.16 12.87
C GLU A 21 19.11 3.93 12.39
N LEU A 22 18.91 4.00 11.07
CA LEU A 22 17.64 4.40 10.50
C LEU A 22 16.64 3.27 10.76
N ASN A 23 15.65 3.51 11.61
CA ASN A 23 14.45 2.68 11.72
C ASN A 23 13.68 2.76 10.39
N GLY A 24 14.15 2.05 9.37
CA GLY A 24 13.52 1.99 8.07
C GLY A 24 12.18 1.30 8.18
N TYR A 25 11.11 1.99 7.81
CA TYR A 25 9.80 1.37 7.64
C TYR A 25 9.92 0.24 6.63
N THR A 26 9.40 -0.94 6.97
CA THR A 26 9.34 -2.06 6.03
C THR A 26 8.42 -1.70 4.86
N LYS A 27 8.55 -2.42 3.75
CA LYS A 27 7.63 -2.30 2.60
C LYS A 27 6.19 -2.59 3.02
N GLU A 28 5.99 -3.54 3.94
CA GLU A 28 4.70 -3.88 4.54
C GLU A 28 4.12 -2.71 5.34
N SER A 29 4.90 -2.11 6.25
CA SER A 29 4.44 -0.94 7.02
C SER A 29 4.19 0.28 6.12
N THR A 30 4.97 0.43 5.05
CA THR A 30 4.75 1.49 4.06
C THR A 30 3.41 1.32 3.35
N ILE A 31 3.08 0.10 2.91
CA ILE A 31 1.76 -0.20 2.32
C ILE A 31 0.65 0.01 3.34
N ALA A 32 0.84 -0.46 4.58
CA ALA A 32 -0.15 -0.33 5.65
C ALA A 32 -0.51 1.13 5.96
N GLU A 33 0.48 2.02 6.14
CA GLU A 33 0.23 3.45 6.41
C GLU A 33 -0.45 4.14 5.23
N LYS A 34 -0.07 3.79 3.99
CA LYS A 34 -0.70 4.33 2.78
C LYS A 34 -2.15 3.90 2.64
N PHE A 35 -2.39 2.61 2.83
CA PHE A 35 -3.73 2.07 2.75
C PHE A 35 -4.62 2.64 3.86
N GLN A 36 -4.11 2.75 5.09
CA GLN A 36 -4.82 3.39 6.19
C GLN A 36 -5.18 4.84 5.87
N ALA A 37 -4.24 5.62 5.32
CA ALA A 37 -4.51 6.99 4.90
C ALA A 37 -5.58 7.06 3.80
N MET A 38 -5.55 6.13 2.85
CA MET A 38 -6.55 6.05 1.78
C MET A 38 -7.94 5.81 2.36
N VAL A 39 -8.09 4.81 3.24
CA VAL A 39 -9.38 4.48 3.88
C VAL A 39 -9.87 5.63 4.75
N LYS A 40 -8.99 6.24 5.54
CA LYS A 40 -9.35 7.37 6.43
C LYS A 40 -9.87 8.59 5.67
N LEU A 41 -9.31 8.88 4.49
CA LEU A 41 -9.74 10.03 3.68
C LEU A 41 -11.01 9.74 2.87
N GLY A 42 -11.28 8.47 2.54
CA GLY A 42 -12.50 8.03 1.87
C GLY A 42 -12.75 8.79 0.56
N ILE A 43 -13.99 9.27 0.37
CA ILE A 43 -14.45 9.97 -0.86
C ILE A 43 -13.60 11.22 -1.15
N LEU A 44 -13.13 11.91 -0.12
CA LEU A 44 -12.34 13.13 -0.25
C LEU A 44 -10.86 12.87 -0.60
N ASN A 45 -10.46 11.60 -0.71
CA ASN A 45 -9.07 11.23 -0.96
C ASN A 45 -8.58 11.73 -2.33
N SER A 46 -7.58 12.62 -2.32
CA SER A 46 -6.88 13.12 -3.50
C SER A 46 -5.42 12.68 -3.57
N ARG A 47 -4.99 11.79 -2.67
CA ARG A 47 -3.61 11.29 -2.59
C ARG A 47 -3.35 10.19 -3.61
N MET A 48 -3.35 10.56 -4.88
CA MET A 48 -3.07 9.66 -6.01
C MET A 48 -1.74 8.91 -5.89
N LYS A 49 -0.75 9.56 -5.27
CA LYS A 49 0.56 8.95 -4.98
C LYS A 49 0.44 7.67 -4.15
N ASP A 50 -0.50 7.59 -3.20
CA ASP A 50 -0.62 6.41 -2.34
C ASP A 50 -1.07 5.18 -3.14
N PHE A 51 -1.99 5.35 -4.10
CA PHE A 51 -2.35 4.29 -5.05
C PHE A 51 -1.16 3.87 -5.91
N TYR A 52 -0.43 4.84 -6.47
CA TYR A 52 0.75 4.55 -7.28
C TYR A 52 1.82 3.80 -6.49
N ASP A 53 2.12 4.25 -5.26
CA ASP A 53 3.17 3.65 -4.43
C ASP A 53 2.81 2.21 -4.06
N ILE A 54 1.55 1.92 -3.67
CA ILE A 54 1.13 0.55 -3.38
C ILE A 54 1.20 -0.31 -4.65
N TRP A 55 0.66 0.19 -5.77
CA TRP A 55 0.73 -0.50 -7.07
C TRP A 55 2.17 -0.82 -7.48
N PHE A 56 3.07 0.15 -7.32
CA PHE A 56 4.48 0.01 -7.65
C PHE A 56 5.17 -0.99 -6.74
N LEU A 57 5.00 -0.86 -5.41
CA LEU A 57 5.59 -1.77 -4.44
C LEU A 57 5.12 -3.22 -4.64
N ALA A 58 3.82 -3.42 -4.86
CA ALA A 58 3.24 -4.73 -5.12
C ALA A 58 3.87 -5.39 -6.35
N ARG A 59 4.18 -4.62 -7.40
CA ARG A 59 4.79 -5.14 -8.64
C ARG A 59 6.31 -5.29 -8.59
N MET A 60 6.97 -4.68 -7.61
CA MET A 60 8.43 -4.68 -7.50
C MET A 60 8.97 -5.66 -6.48
N PHE A 61 8.16 -6.05 -5.49
CA PHE A 61 8.61 -6.87 -4.37
C PHE A 61 7.66 -8.01 -4.07
N ASP A 62 8.21 -9.09 -3.52
CA ASP A 62 7.44 -10.18 -2.97
C ASP A 62 6.94 -9.86 -1.57
N PHE A 63 5.76 -10.38 -1.22
CA PHE A 63 5.17 -10.21 0.11
C PHE A 63 4.67 -11.54 0.67
N ARG A 64 5.06 -11.81 1.92
CA ARG A 64 4.37 -12.78 2.75
C ARG A 64 3.09 -12.16 3.24
N GLY A 65 1.96 -12.77 2.90
CA GLY A 65 0.66 -12.23 3.20
C GLY A 65 0.37 -12.09 4.68
N GLU A 66 0.81 -13.06 5.48
CA GLU A 66 0.74 -13.04 6.95
C GLU A 66 1.38 -11.76 7.51
N THR A 67 2.61 -11.46 7.07
CA THR A 67 3.37 -10.30 7.53
C THR A 67 2.74 -8.97 7.10
N LEU A 68 2.18 -8.94 5.88
CA LEU A 68 1.50 -7.75 5.36
C LEU A 68 0.15 -7.52 6.04
N ALA A 69 -0.62 -8.58 6.30
CA ALA A 69 -1.88 -8.52 7.04
C ALA A 69 -1.64 -8.00 8.47
N GLU A 70 -0.62 -8.52 9.16
CA GLU A 70 -0.26 -8.08 10.51
C GLU A 70 0.14 -6.58 10.53
N ALA A 71 0.88 -6.13 9.52
CA ALA A 71 1.23 -4.72 9.38
C ALA A 71 -0.01 -3.84 9.17
N ILE A 72 -0.93 -4.25 8.30
CA ILE A 72 -2.19 -3.54 8.04
C ILE A 72 -3.03 -3.45 9.30
N GLU A 73 -3.29 -4.58 9.96
CA GLU A 73 -4.09 -4.66 11.18
C GLU A 73 -3.53 -3.72 12.26
N LYS A 74 -2.24 -3.85 12.59
CA LYS A 74 -1.61 -3.03 13.62
C LYS A 74 -1.60 -1.55 13.28
N THR A 75 -1.40 -1.17 12.01
CA THR A 75 -1.47 0.24 11.61
C THR A 75 -2.88 0.78 11.75
N PHE A 76 -3.90 0.05 11.31
CA PHE A 76 -5.30 0.47 11.42
C PHE A 76 -5.73 0.62 12.88
N GLU A 77 -5.38 -0.34 13.74
CA GLU A 77 -5.59 -0.28 15.19
C GLU A 77 -4.91 0.94 15.83
N ASN A 78 -3.60 1.12 15.58
CA ASN A 78 -2.83 2.24 16.13
C ASN A 78 -3.39 3.61 15.71
N ARG A 79 -4.04 3.68 14.54
CA ARG A 79 -4.63 4.90 13.98
C ARG A 79 -6.13 5.04 14.28
N ASN A 80 -6.72 4.13 15.07
CA ASN A 80 -8.15 4.07 15.37
C ASN A 80 -9.02 4.14 14.11
N THR A 81 -8.60 3.44 13.05
CA THR A 81 -9.32 3.37 11.77
C THR A 81 -9.84 1.95 11.60
N PRO A 82 -11.15 1.75 11.44
CA PRO A 82 -11.70 0.40 11.26
C PRO A 82 -11.27 -0.17 9.90
N VAL A 83 -10.90 -1.45 9.89
CA VAL A 83 -10.71 -2.21 8.65
C VAL A 83 -12.10 -2.58 8.12
N THR A 84 -12.37 -2.25 6.86
CA THR A 84 -13.67 -2.53 6.21
C THR A 84 -13.46 -3.35 4.94
N VAL A 85 -14.34 -4.33 4.70
CA VAL A 85 -14.24 -5.27 3.55
C VAL A 85 -14.30 -4.54 2.21
N ASN A 86 -15.10 -3.47 2.11
CA ASN A 86 -15.24 -2.65 0.91
C ASN A 86 -15.01 -1.17 1.27
N PRO A 87 -13.75 -0.71 1.33
CA PRO A 87 -13.46 0.70 1.50
C PRO A 87 -13.90 1.51 0.29
N THR A 88 -14.49 2.68 0.52
CA THR A 88 -15.04 3.55 -0.54
C THR A 88 -14.04 3.94 -1.62
N VAL A 89 -12.73 3.92 -1.30
CA VAL A 89 -11.66 4.18 -2.28
C VAL A 89 -11.56 3.13 -3.40
N PHE A 90 -12.25 2.00 -3.27
CA PHE A 90 -12.35 0.96 -4.30
C PHE A 90 -13.76 0.83 -4.91
N ASP A 91 -14.69 1.72 -4.54
CA ASP A 91 -16.03 1.74 -5.14
C ASP A 91 -15.98 2.22 -6.59
N ILE A 92 -16.86 1.69 -7.44
CA ILE A 92 -16.96 2.08 -8.85
C ILE A 92 -17.22 3.59 -8.99
N SER A 93 -18.02 4.17 -8.09
CA SER A 93 -18.30 5.60 -8.05
C SER A 93 -17.04 6.43 -7.78
N PHE A 94 -16.07 5.90 -7.04
CA PHE A 94 -14.80 6.58 -6.76
C PHE A 94 -13.78 6.35 -7.90
N THR A 95 -13.63 5.12 -8.38
CA THR A 95 -12.61 4.80 -9.39
C THR A 95 -12.93 5.34 -10.77
N LYS A 96 -14.22 5.53 -11.09
CA LYS A 96 -14.68 6.11 -12.36
C LYS A 96 -14.97 7.60 -12.33
N ASP A 97 -14.84 8.23 -11.17
CA ASP A 97 -15.05 9.66 -11.00
C ASP A 97 -14.06 10.48 -11.86
N GLU A 98 -14.59 11.47 -12.59
CA GLU A 98 -13.80 12.28 -13.52
C GLU A 98 -12.77 13.15 -12.79
N ASP A 99 -13.08 13.65 -11.59
CA ASP A 99 -12.13 14.44 -10.81
C ASP A 99 -10.95 13.57 -10.36
N LYS A 100 -11.18 12.29 -10.01
CA LYS A 100 -10.08 11.36 -9.69
C LYS A 100 -9.18 11.08 -10.89
N LYS A 101 -9.76 10.92 -12.09
CA LYS A 101 -8.97 10.77 -13.33
C LYS A 101 -8.10 12.00 -13.58
N VAL A 102 -8.64 13.20 -13.42
CA VAL A 102 -7.89 14.45 -13.56
C VAL A 102 -6.76 14.54 -12.52
N GLN A 103 -7.04 14.20 -11.26
CA GLN A 103 -6.04 14.17 -10.18
C GLN A 103 -4.91 13.17 -10.50
N TRP A 104 -5.24 11.99 -11.02
CA TRP A 104 -4.28 10.96 -11.40
C TRP A 104 -3.33 11.43 -12.51
N LEU A 105 -3.89 11.96 -13.60
CA LEU A 105 -3.09 12.48 -14.71
C LEU A 105 -2.22 13.67 -14.27
N GLY A 106 -2.76 14.54 -13.43
CA GLY A 106 -2.02 15.64 -12.81
C GLY A 106 -0.86 15.16 -11.96
N PHE A 107 -1.06 14.10 -11.17
CA PHE A 107 -0.02 13.46 -10.37
C PHE A 107 1.08 12.87 -11.26
N ILE A 108 0.75 12.04 -12.26
CA ILE A 108 1.74 11.43 -13.17
C ILE A 108 2.59 12.50 -13.84
N LYS A 109 1.93 13.52 -14.41
CA LYS A 109 2.62 14.62 -15.10
C LYS A 109 3.60 15.35 -14.18
N LYS A 110 3.18 15.64 -12.94
CA LYS A 110 4.03 16.32 -11.95
C LYS A 110 5.18 15.45 -11.46
N ALA A 111 4.92 14.15 -11.28
CA ALA A 111 5.91 13.18 -10.81
C ALA A 111 6.90 12.74 -11.90
N LYS A 112 6.63 13.06 -13.18
CA LYS A 112 7.45 12.69 -14.35
C LYS A 112 7.71 11.19 -14.46
N ILE A 113 6.68 10.39 -14.17
CA ILE A 113 6.77 8.93 -14.24
C ILE A 113 6.42 8.49 -15.67
N ALA A 114 7.44 8.12 -16.44
CA ALA A 114 7.29 7.78 -17.85
C ALA A 114 6.45 6.50 -18.08
N ASP A 115 6.57 5.52 -17.19
CA ASP A 115 5.93 4.21 -17.31
C ASP A 115 4.69 4.05 -16.40
N ALA A 116 4.12 5.16 -15.94
CA ALA A 116 2.91 5.10 -15.10
C ALA A 116 1.69 4.66 -15.93
N PRO A 117 0.79 3.85 -15.36
CA PRO A 117 -0.46 3.51 -16.04
C PRO A 117 -1.30 4.75 -16.34
N GLY A 118 -1.82 4.88 -17.56
CA GLY A 118 -2.65 6.02 -17.96
C GLY A 118 -4.04 6.03 -17.29
N SER A 119 -4.54 4.86 -16.88
CA SER A 119 -5.86 4.69 -16.27
C SER A 119 -5.75 4.58 -14.74
N PHE A 120 -6.41 5.50 -14.03
CA PHE A 120 -6.56 5.41 -12.58
C PHE A 120 -7.37 4.17 -12.18
N GLU A 121 -8.40 3.84 -12.95
CA GLU A 121 -9.27 2.69 -12.68
C GLU A 121 -8.47 1.39 -12.67
N ASP A 122 -7.56 1.20 -13.62
CA ASP A 122 -6.73 -0.01 -13.71
C ASP A 122 -5.77 -0.12 -12.52
N VAL A 123 -5.20 1.00 -12.08
CA VAL A 123 -4.32 1.06 -10.90
C VAL A 123 -5.11 0.72 -9.64
N ALA A 124 -6.27 1.33 -9.45
CA ALA A 124 -7.13 1.09 -8.30
C ALA A 124 -7.61 -0.37 -8.27
N ALA A 125 -7.98 -0.94 -9.41
CA ALA A 125 -8.36 -2.35 -9.53
C ALA A 125 -7.22 -3.30 -9.16
N ALA A 126 -6.00 -3.04 -9.65
CA ALA A 126 -4.83 -3.85 -9.31
C ALA A 126 -4.48 -3.76 -7.80
N VAL A 127 -4.56 -2.56 -7.22
CA VAL A 127 -4.37 -2.36 -5.77
C VAL A 127 -5.47 -3.08 -4.97
N LYS A 128 -6.72 -3.05 -5.44
CA LYS A 128 -7.82 -3.79 -4.81
C LYS A 128 -7.53 -5.29 -4.80
N VAL A 129 -7.20 -5.89 -5.94
CA VAL A 129 -6.86 -7.33 -6.05
C VAL A 129 -5.71 -7.70 -5.11
N PHE A 130 -4.72 -6.82 -4.94
CA PHE A 130 -3.61 -7.02 -4.02
C PHE A 130 -4.03 -7.00 -2.54
N LEU A 131 -4.93 -6.09 -2.13
CA LEU A 131 -5.26 -5.87 -0.72
C LEU A 131 -6.51 -6.62 -0.23
N GLU A 132 -7.48 -6.88 -1.10
CA GLU A 132 -8.78 -7.47 -0.76
C GLU A 132 -8.69 -8.79 0.03
N PRO A 133 -7.89 -9.79 -0.35
CA PRO A 133 -7.80 -11.04 0.43
C PRO A 133 -7.19 -10.84 1.83
N LEU A 134 -6.28 -9.86 1.99
CA LEU A 134 -5.73 -9.50 3.30
C LEU A 134 -6.80 -8.88 4.18
N VAL A 135 -7.54 -7.90 3.63
CA VAL A 135 -8.63 -7.23 4.34
C VAL A 135 -9.72 -8.22 4.76
N ALA A 136 -10.11 -9.14 3.86
CA ALA A 136 -11.06 -10.19 4.17
C ALA A 136 -10.58 -11.07 5.35
N SER A 137 -9.33 -11.52 5.31
CA SER A 137 -8.77 -12.34 6.39
C SER A 137 -8.74 -11.64 7.75
N ILE A 138 -8.43 -10.34 7.78
CA ILE A 138 -8.40 -9.54 9.00
C ILE A 138 -9.82 -9.41 9.59
N VAL A 139 -10.81 -9.11 8.75
CA VAL A 139 -12.21 -8.99 9.19
C VAL A 139 -12.76 -10.32 9.70
N GLU A 140 -12.40 -11.43 9.05
CA GLU A 140 -12.77 -12.79 9.46
C GLU A 140 -11.95 -13.32 10.64
N ARG A 141 -10.92 -12.58 11.10
CA ARG A 141 -9.97 -12.98 12.15
C ARG A 141 -9.28 -14.31 11.84
N GLN A 142 -8.88 -14.49 10.58
CA GLN A 142 -8.15 -15.65 10.10
C GLN A 142 -6.71 -15.29 9.75
N THR A 143 -5.79 -16.23 9.98
CA THR A 143 -4.42 -16.07 9.51
C THR A 143 -4.35 -16.25 8.00
N PHE A 144 -3.79 -15.26 7.31
CA PHE A 144 -3.62 -15.31 5.87
C PHE A 144 -2.24 -15.88 5.50
N HIS A 145 -2.21 -17.04 4.84
CA HIS A 145 -0.97 -17.74 4.47
C HIS A 145 -0.55 -17.56 3.00
N GLY A 146 -1.21 -16.69 2.24
CA GLY A 146 -0.86 -16.45 0.84
C GLY A 146 0.48 -15.73 0.66
N PHE A 147 1.01 -15.82 -0.56
CA PHE A 147 2.26 -15.20 -0.95
C PHE A 147 2.08 -14.45 -2.26
N TRP A 148 2.53 -13.20 -2.30
CA TRP A 148 2.57 -12.40 -3.51
C TRP A 148 3.95 -12.50 -4.12
N THR A 149 4.04 -13.07 -5.32
CA THR A 149 5.23 -13.01 -6.16
C THR A 149 5.09 -11.88 -7.18
N ALA A 150 6.03 -10.94 -7.19
CA ALA A 150 6.04 -9.85 -8.15
C ALA A 150 6.21 -10.37 -9.60
N PRO A 151 5.59 -9.74 -10.63
CA PRO A 151 4.74 -8.55 -10.59
C PRO A 151 3.22 -8.85 -10.58
N GLY A 152 2.83 -10.08 -10.21
CA GLY A 152 1.46 -10.60 -10.40
C GLY A 152 1.19 -11.13 -11.81
N PRO A 153 -0.10 -11.32 -12.21
CA PRO A 153 -1.30 -11.08 -11.42
C PRO A 153 -1.45 -12.09 -10.27
N TRP A 154 -1.93 -11.61 -9.14
CA TRP A 154 -2.28 -12.44 -8.00
C TRP A 154 -3.75 -12.82 -8.12
N ARG A 155 -4.05 -14.11 -8.01
CA ARG A 155 -5.38 -14.68 -8.18
C ARG A 155 -5.78 -15.43 -6.93
#